data_AF-A0A316QU97-F1
#
_entry.id   AF-A0A316QU97-F1
#
_cell.length_a   1.000
_cell.length_b   1.000
_cell.length_c   1.000
_cell.angle_alpha   90.00
_cell.angle_beta   90.00
_cell.angle_gamma   90.00
#
_symmetry.space_group_name_H-M   'P 1'
#
loop_
_entity.id
_entity.type
_entity.pdbx_description
1 polymer ?
#
loop_
_entity_poly.entity_id
_entity_poly.type
_entity_poly.pdbx_seq_one_letter_code
_entity_poly.pdbx_strand_id
1 'polypeptide(L)'
;MRKCRRCITIINNEIDYDKLAEAVVKAVKTEPETQEVKTEISFLQKICFIIRNKKDTDRNLTIGIFSGLLTVLFNSLAIIVALVGVLFLIGMFVTAVNTSWTADKVAANIASIVLSVILIFFSFLFAVFLRGSANEIKKEKDSNFILSVFSGVVSFSALIVALIALLKGVA
;
A
#
# COMPACT_ATOMS: atom_id res chain seq x y z
N MET A 1 -75.60 -40.78 19.72
CA MET A 1 -74.47 -39.89 20.08
C MET A 1 -73.36 -40.08 19.05
N ARG A 2 -72.94 -39.02 18.36
CA ARG A 2 -72.09 -39.06 17.15
C ARG A 2 -70.61 -39.23 17.53
N LYS A 3 -69.94 -40.27 17.00
CA LYS A 3 -68.47 -40.43 17.07
C LYS A 3 -67.81 -39.53 16.03
N CYS A 4 -67.05 -38.53 16.48
CA CYS A 4 -66.24 -37.65 15.64
C CYS A 4 -64.94 -38.39 15.25
N ARG A 5 -64.67 -38.59 13.95
CA ARG A 5 -63.36 -39.10 13.45
C ARG A 5 -62.40 -37.92 13.34
N ARG A 6 -61.24 -38.00 14.00
CA ARG A 6 -60.11 -37.08 13.75
C ARG A 6 -59.55 -37.38 12.35
N CYS A 7 -59.61 -36.40 11.45
CA CYS A 7 -58.75 -36.37 10.27
C CYS A 7 -57.36 -35.94 10.72
N ILE A 8 -56.40 -36.86 10.67
CA ILE A 8 -54.97 -36.53 10.75
C ILE A 8 -54.58 -36.07 9.34
N THR A 9 -54.39 -34.76 9.18
CA THR A 9 -53.78 -34.19 7.98
C THR A 9 -52.29 -34.53 8.03
N ILE A 10 -51.87 -35.48 7.19
CA ILE A 10 -50.46 -35.75 6.93
C ILE A 10 -49.93 -34.51 6.18
N ILE A 11 -49.11 -33.70 6.86
CA ILE A 11 -48.41 -32.59 6.23
C ILE A 11 -47.32 -33.22 5.37
N ASN A 12 -47.61 -33.38 4.08
CA ASN A 12 -46.62 -33.78 3.09
C ASN A 12 -45.69 -32.58 2.88
N ASN A 13 -44.59 -32.54 3.64
CA ASN A 13 -43.59 -31.48 3.53
C ASN A 13 -42.68 -31.82 2.34
N GLU A 14 -43.23 -31.77 1.12
CA GLU A 14 -42.42 -31.74 -0.09
C GLU A 14 -41.61 -30.45 -0.07
N ILE A 15 -40.30 -30.61 0.13
CA ILE A 15 -39.37 -29.50 0.05
C ILE A 15 -39.34 -29.06 -1.41
N ASP A 16 -39.96 -27.91 -1.67
CA ASP A 16 -39.96 -27.27 -2.99
C ASP A 16 -38.55 -26.75 -3.28
N TYR A 17 -37.75 -27.59 -3.94
CA TYR A 17 -36.37 -27.29 -4.31
C TYR A 17 -36.28 -26.12 -5.30
N ASP A 18 -37.34 -25.85 -6.07
CA ASP A 18 -37.39 -24.70 -6.97
C ASP A 18 -37.49 -23.40 -6.18
N LYS A 19 -38.32 -23.36 -5.13
CA LYS A 19 -38.33 -22.25 -4.17
C LYS A 19 -37.02 -22.09 -3.41
N LEU A 20 -36.35 -23.19 -3.06
CA LEU A 20 -35.06 -23.13 -2.39
C LEU A 20 -33.98 -22.59 -3.33
N ALA A 21 -33.96 -23.04 -4.58
CA ALA A 21 -33.07 -22.57 -5.62
C ALA A 21 -33.34 -21.10 -5.96
N GLU A 22 -34.60 -20.69 -6.06
CA GLU A 22 -35.00 -19.31 -6.28
C GLU A 22 -34.60 -18.43 -5.09
N ALA A 23 -34.79 -18.90 -3.85
CA ALA A 23 -34.37 -18.19 -2.65
C ALA A 23 -32.84 -18.07 -2.55
N VAL A 24 -32.08 -19.10 -2.95
CA VAL A 24 -30.61 -19.06 -2.99
C VAL A 24 -30.12 -18.13 -4.10
N VAL A 25 -30.66 -18.21 -5.31
CA VAL A 25 -30.31 -17.32 -6.43
C VAL A 25 -30.70 -15.88 -6.10
N LYS A 26 -31.86 -15.68 -5.46
CA LYS A 26 -32.29 -14.38 -4.97
C LYS A 26 -31.39 -13.90 -3.85
N ALA A 27 -30.97 -14.73 -2.89
CA ALA A 27 -30.00 -14.36 -1.87
C ALA A 27 -28.63 -14.04 -2.45
N VAL A 28 -28.17 -14.74 -3.49
CA VAL A 28 -26.91 -14.43 -4.21
C VAL A 28 -27.02 -13.14 -5.04
N LYS A 29 -28.21 -12.80 -5.56
CA LYS A 29 -28.48 -11.55 -6.29
C LYS A 29 -28.85 -10.37 -5.37
N THR A 30 -29.28 -10.66 -4.14
CA THR A 30 -29.79 -9.69 -3.15
C THR A 30 -28.89 -9.62 -1.91
N GLU A 31 -27.79 -10.38 -1.85
CA GLU A 31 -26.59 -9.83 -1.23
C GLU A 31 -26.44 -8.47 -1.90
N PRO A 32 -26.54 -7.36 -1.16
CA PRO A 32 -26.06 -6.15 -1.74
C PRO A 32 -24.63 -6.48 -2.13
N GLU A 33 -24.34 -6.47 -3.43
CA GLU A 33 -23.19 -5.69 -3.84
C GLU A 33 -23.30 -4.44 -2.98
N THR A 34 -22.50 -4.39 -1.91
CA THR A 34 -22.31 -3.20 -1.13
C THR A 34 -21.72 -2.26 -2.14
N GLN A 35 -22.60 -1.61 -2.91
CA GLN A 35 -22.36 -0.40 -3.62
C GLN A 35 -22.11 0.56 -2.48
N GLU A 36 -20.87 0.52 -1.97
CA GLU A 36 -20.28 1.59 -1.23
C GLU A 36 -20.51 2.81 -2.10
N VAL A 37 -21.53 3.59 -1.73
CA VAL A 37 -21.66 4.96 -2.15
C VAL A 37 -20.30 5.55 -1.86
N LYS A 38 -19.53 5.77 -2.93
CA LYS A 38 -18.17 6.30 -2.91
C LYS A 38 -18.24 7.79 -2.59
N THR A 39 -18.87 8.15 -1.48
CA THR A 39 -18.51 9.35 -0.75
C THR A 39 -17.06 9.13 -0.33
N GLU A 40 -16.14 9.86 -0.95
CA GLU A 40 -14.75 9.97 -0.49
C GLU A 40 -14.77 10.55 0.93
N ILE A 41 -15.00 9.70 1.92
CA ILE A 41 -14.85 10.03 3.32
C ILE A 41 -13.37 10.36 3.50
N SER A 42 -13.09 11.61 3.86
CA SER A 42 -11.73 12.13 4.00
C SER A 42 -10.90 11.26 4.96
N PHE A 43 -9.58 11.16 4.70
CA PHE A 43 -8.66 10.35 5.51
C PHE A 43 -8.75 10.67 7.02
N LEU A 44 -8.99 11.94 7.37
CA LEU A 44 -9.17 12.38 8.77
C LEU A 44 -10.46 11.85 9.40
N GLN A 45 -11.56 11.75 8.65
CA GLN A 45 -12.80 11.16 9.15
C GLN A 45 -12.62 9.67 9.42
N LYS A 46 -11.87 8.94 8.58
CA LYS A 46 -11.53 7.52 8.81
C LYS A 46 -10.73 7.33 10.09
N ILE A 47 -9.72 8.18 10.35
CA ILE A 47 -8.96 8.17 11.61
C ILE A 47 -9.87 8.46 12.82
N CYS A 48 -10.78 9.44 12.70
CA CYS A 48 -11.70 9.79 13.78
C CYS A 48 -12.67 8.65 14.13
N PHE A 49 -13.12 7.86 13.14
CA PHE A 49 -13.95 6.68 13.37
C PHE A 49 -13.21 5.57 14.14
N ILE A 50 -11.93 5.34 13.83
CA ILE A 50 -11.08 4.39 14.56
C ILE A 50 -10.87 4.84 16.01
N ILE A 51 -10.53 6.13 16.24
CA ILE A 51 -10.32 6.67 17.59
C ILE A 51 -11.59 6.60 18.45
N ARG A 52 -12.78 6.78 17.85
CA ARG A 52 -14.07 6.64 18.54
C ARG A 52 -14.48 5.18 18.81
N ASN A 53 -13.65 4.20 18.45
CA ASN A 53 -13.81 2.78 18.75
C ASN A 53 -15.24 2.26 18.48
N LYS A 54 -15.82 2.65 17.34
CA LYS A 54 -17.08 2.02 16.90
C LYS A 54 -16.77 0.56 16.61
N LYS A 55 -17.53 -0.34 17.27
CA LYS A 55 -17.31 -1.81 17.29
C LYS A 55 -17.20 -2.47 15.91
N ASP A 56 -17.71 -1.84 14.86
CA ASP A 56 -17.62 -2.31 13.48
C ASP A 56 -16.61 -1.48 12.68
N THR A 57 -15.36 -1.41 13.16
CA THR A 57 -14.27 -0.92 12.31
C THR A 57 -13.97 -2.01 11.28
N ASP A 58 -14.59 -1.90 10.11
CA ASP A 58 -14.37 -2.82 9.00
C ASP A 58 -12.86 -2.97 8.76
N ARG A 59 -12.39 -4.21 8.65
CA ARG A 59 -11.01 -4.56 8.30
C ARG A 59 -10.57 -3.79 7.05
N ASN A 60 -11.49 -3.54 6.12
CA ASN A 60 -11.25 -2.74 4.91
C ASN A 60 -10.88 -1.28 5.22
N LEU A 61 -11.40 -0.69 6.30
CA LEU A 61 -11.14 0.70 6.67
C LEU A 61 -9.70 0.87 7.19
N THR A 62 -9.24 -0.05 8.04
CA THR A 62 -7.86 -0.07 8.55
C THR A 62 -6.84 -0.32 7.42
N ILE A 63 -7.14 -1.26 6.53
CA ILE A 63 -6.31 -1.54 5.33
C ILE A 63 -6.21 -0.29 4.44
N GLY A 64 -7.33 0.39 4.21
CA GLY A 64 -7.36 1.61 3.40
C GLY A 64 -6.50 2.74 3.98
N ILE A 65 -6.41 2.86 5.31
CA ILE A 65 -5.54 3.84 5.97
C ILE A 65 -4.06 3.46 5.79
N PHE A 66 -3.68 2.20 6.06
CA PHE A 66 -2.29 1.76 5.92
C PHE A 66 -1.81 1.79 4.47
N SER A 67 -2.62 1.32 3.52
CA SER A 67 -2.32 1.41 2.09
C SER A 67 -2.17 2.87 1.64
N GLY A 68 -3.08 3.76 2.10
CA GLY A 68 -2.98 5.19 1.82
C GLY A 68 -1.68 5.80 2.33
N LEU A 69 -1.32 5.51 3.59
CA LEU A 69 -0.08 5.99 4.20
C LEU A 69 1.16 5.47 3.47
N LEU A 70 1.23 4.17 3.19
CA LEU A 70 2.33 3.55 2.45
C LEU A 70 2.47 4.13 1.04
N THR A 71 1.35 4.32 0.34
CA THR A 71 1.34 4.93 -1.00
C THR A 71 1.93 6.32 -0.98
N VAL A 72 1.56 7.15 0.01
CA VAL A 72 2.12 8.50 0.18
C VAL A 72 3.61 8.42 0.48
N LEU A 73 4.03 7.54 1.39
CA LEU A 73 5.45 7.36 1.75
C LEU A 73 6.29 6.96 0.53
N PHE A 74 5.89 5.92 -0.20
CA PHE A 74 6.64 5.46 -1.38
C PHE A 74 6.68 6.52 -2.50
N ASN A 75 5.58 7.25 -2.73
CA ASN A 75 5.58 8.35 -3.70
C ASN A 75 6.48 9.52 -3.27
N SER A 76 6.45 9.91 -1.98
CA SER A 76 7.36 10.94 -1.48
C SER A 76 8.82 10.51 -1.61
N LEU A 77 9.13 9.25 -1.31
CA LEU A 77 10.47 8.71 -1.43
C LEU A 77 10.92 8.66 -2.89
N ALA A 78 10.03 8.27 -3.82
CA ALA A 78 10.31 8.31 -5.25
C ALA A 78 10.68 9.73 -5.74
N ILE A 79 9.97 10.75 -5.26
CA ILE A 79 10.26 12.16 -5.59
C ILE A 79 11.62 12.58 -5.04
N ILE A 80 11.91 12.24 -3.78
CA ILE A 80 13.20 12.56 -3.14
C ILE A 80 14.35 11.89 -3.90
N VAL A 81 14.23 10.60 -4.20
CA VAL A 81 15.25 9.85 -4.94
C VAL A 81 15.45 10.43 -6.34
N ALA A 82 14.38 10.80 -7.05
CA ALA A 82 14.48 11.45 -8.35
C ALA A 82 15.17 12.83 -8.25
N LEU A 83 14.87 13.62 -7.23
CA LEU A 83 15.50 14.93 -7.00
C LEU A 83 17.01 14.76 -6.73
N VAL A 84 17.39 13.76 -5.94
CA VAL A 84 18.80 13.40 -5.74
C VAL A 84 19.47 13.03 -7.07
N GLY A 85 18.81 12.27 -7.94
CA GLY A 85 19.29 11.97 -9.29
C GLY A 85 19.53 13.21 -10.15
N VAL A 86 18.62 14.20 -10.07
CA VAL A 86 18.78 15.50 -10.74
C VAL A 86 19.98 16.27 -10.18
N LEU A 87 20.18 16.27 -8.86
CA LEU A 87 21.36 16.89 -8.24
C LEU A 87 22.67 16.24 -8.71
N PHE A 88 22.70 14.90 -8.83
CA PHE A 88 23.85 14.21 -9.39
C PHE A 88 24.10 14.58 -10.86
N LEU A 89 23.06 14.73 -11.68
CA LEU A 89 23.20 15.21 -13.05
C LEU A 89 23.83 16.61 -13.11
N ILE A 90 23.36 17.54 -12.27
CA ILE A 90 23.93 18.89 -12.19
C ILE A 90 25.39 18.82 -11.71
N GLY A 91 25.67 18.05 -10.66
CA GLY A 91 27.02 17.86 -10.13
C GLY A 91 27.98 17.27 -11.16
N MET A 92 27.53 16.31 -11.97
CA MET A 92 28.30 15.75 -13.07
C MET A 92 28.65 16.82 -14.10
N PHE A 93 27.69 17.64 -14.52
CA PHE A 93 27.92 18.72 -15.49
C PHE A 93 28.91 19.76 -14.96
N VAL A 94 28.73 20.21 -13.72
CA VAL A 94 29.64 21.15 -13.05
C VAL A 94 31.06 20.58 -12.96
N THR A 95 31.18 19.30 -12.61
CA THR A 95 32.48 18.62 -12.52
C THR A 95 33.12 18.51 -13.90
N ALA A 96 32.37 18.13 -14.94
CA ALA A 96 32.92 18.01 -16.29
C ALA A 96 33.49 19.33 -16.84
N VAL A 97 32.84 20.46 -16.53
CA VAL A 97 33.24 21.79 -17.02
C VAL A 97 34.39 22.40 -16.21
N ASN A 98 34.37 22.24 -14.89
CA ASN A 98 35.32 22.95 -14.00
C ASN A 98 36.60 22.15 -13.68
N THR A 99 36.68 20.88 -14.08
CA THR A 99 37.83 20.04 -13.72
C THR A 99 38.96 20.15 -14.74
N SER A 100 40.19 20.29 -14.24
CA SER A 100 41.40 20.28 -15.08
C SER A 100 41.65 18.89 -15.67
N TRP A 101 41.66 18.79 -17.00
CA TRP A 101 41.95 17.56 -17.76
C TRP A 101 43.45 17.35 -17.99
N THR A 102 44.23 17.37 -16.93
CA THR A 102 45.69 17.09 -16.98
C THR A 102 45.95 15.59 -16.87
N ALA A 103 47.04 15.10 -17.46
CA ALA A 103 47.37 13.67 -17.54
C ALA A 103 47.30 12.96 -16.17
N ASP A 104 47.75 13.62 -15.11
CA ASP A 104 47.78 13.06 -13.75
C ASP A 104 46.39 12.88 -13.10
N LYS A 105 45.37 13.62 -13.58
CA LYS A 105 44.01 13.65 -13.02
C LYS A 105 42.96 13.05 -13.94
N VAL A 106 43.28 12.84 -15.22
CA VAL A 106 42.36 12.30 -16.24
C VAL A 106 41.72 10.98 -15.78
N ALA A 107 42.50 10.04 -15.25
CA ALA A 107 41.97 8.75 -14.80
C ALA A 107 40.94 8.90 -13.66
N ALA A 108 41.24 9.76 -12.67
CA ALA A 108 40.35 10.01 -11.54
C ALA A 108 39.06 10.74 -11.98
N ASN A 109 39.17 11.70 -12.88
CA ASN A 109 38.02 12.44 -13.42
C ASN A 109 37.08 11.52 -14.20
N ILE A 110 37.64 10.66 -15.05
CA ILE A 110 36.88 9.65 -15.80
C ILE A 110 36.18 8.70 -14.83
N ALA A 111 36.87 8.18 -13.81
CA ALA A 111 36.28 7.31 -12.81
C ALA A 111 35.11 7.98 -12.06
N SER A 112 35.27 9.26 -11.69
CA SER A 112 34.21 10.04 -11.03
C SER A 112 32.98 10.24 -11.91
N ILE A 113 33.18 10.54 -13.21
CA ILE A 113 32.08 10.68 -14.17
C ILE A 113 31.37 9.34 -14.36
N VAL A 114 32.10 8.25 -14.55
CA VAL A 114 31.53 6.90 -14.72
C VAL A 114 30.72 6.51 -13.49
N LEU A 115 31.26 6.71 -12.29
CA LEU A 115 30.54 6.45 -11.03
C LEU A 115 29.26 7.30 -10.93
N SER A 116 29.33 8.58 -11.28
CA SER A 116 28.18 9.48 -11.24
C SER A 116 27.08 9.03 -12.22
N VAL A 117 27.45 8.62 -13.44
CA VAL A 117 26.50 8.08 -14.43
C VAL A 117 25.79 6.84 -13.89
N ILE A 118 26.52 5.92 -13.26
CA ILE A 118 25.95 4.72 -12.64
C ILE A 118 24.97 5.10 -11.53
N LEU A 119 25.35 6.02 -10.63
CA LEU A 119 24.48 6.48 -9.53
C LEU A 119 23.21 7.17 -10.04
N ILE A 120 23.32 7.99 -11.09
CA ILE A 120 22.18 8.64 -11.74
C ILE A 120 21.23 7.59 -12.31
N PHE A 121 21.76 6.60 -13.04
CA PHE A 121 20.96 5.53 -13.62
C PHE A 121 20.19 4.76 -12.53
N PHE A 122 20.88 4.32 -11.47
CA PHE A 122 20.22 3.63 -10.37
C PHE A 122 19.21 4.50 -9.64
N SER A 123 19.51 5.78 -9.42
CA SER A 123 18.59 6.73 -8.78
C SER A 123 17.26 6.82 -9.55
N PHE A 124 17.29 7.04 -10.87
CA PHE A 124 16.06 7.11 -11.65
C PHE A 124 15.34 5.77 -11.73
N LEU A 125 16.08 4.66 -11.85
CA LEU A 125 15.50 3.31 -11.86
C LEU A 125 14.79 3.01 -10.53
N PHE A 126 15.39 3.33 -9.39
CA PHE A 126 14.75 3.21 -8.07
C PHE A 126 13.54 4.12 -7.94
N ALA A 127 13.60 5.36 -8.43
CA ALA A 127 12.45 6.25 -8.40
C ALA A 127 11.25 5.67 -9.18
N VAL A 128 11.49 5.07 -10.34
CA VAL A 128 10.45 4.37 -11.12
C VAL A 128 9.91 3.16 -10.37
N PHE A 129 10.77 2.33 -9.79
CA PHE A 129 10.34 1.18 -8.99
C PHE A 129 9.51 1.58 -7.77
N LEU A 130 9.94 2.58 -7.00
CA LEU A 130 9.20 3.07 -5.84
C LEU A 130 7.82 3.60 -6.24
N ARG A 131 7.73 4.30 -7.38
CA ARG A 131 6.45 4.77 -7.92
C ARG A 131 5.57 3.61 -8.41
N GLY A 132 6.17 2.59 -9.00
CA GLY A 132 5.50 1.33 -9.37
C GLY A 132 4.90 0.65 -8.14
N SER A 133 5.72 0.42 -7.11
CA SER A 133 5.30 -0.17 -5.84
C SER A 133 4.21 0.64 -5.15
N ALA A 134 4.28 1.98 -5.16
CA ALA A 134 3.21 2.83 -4.61
C ALA A 134 1.86 2.58 -5.31
N ASN A 135 1.88 2.43 -6.64
CA ASN A 135 0.68 2.17 -7.42
C ASN A 135 0.13 0.75 -7.21
N GLU A 136 1.00 -0.22 -6.97
CA GLU A 136 0.62 -1.60 -6.63
C GLU A 136 0.00 -1.67 -5.23
N ILE A 137 0.64 -1.08 -4.22
CA ILE A 137 0.13 -1.02 -2.83
C ILE A 137 -1.26 -0.37 -2.77
N LYS A 138 -1.50 0.65 -3.60
CA LYS A 138 -2.81 1.33 -3.68
C LYS A 138 -3.93 0.42 -4.22
N LYS A 139 -3.59 -0.52 -5.10
CA LYS A 139 -4.55 -1.47 -5.70
C LYS A 139 -4.74 -2.71 -4.83
N GLU A 140 -3.75 -2.99 -3.98
CA GLU A 140 -3.73 -4.18 -3.15
C GLU A 140 -4.82 -4.14 -2.08
N LYS A 141 -5.52 -5.27 -1.92
CA LYS A 141 -6.58 -5.43 -0.91
C LYS A 141 -6.18 -6.42 0.20
N ASP A 142 -5.09 -7.17 0.02
CA ASP A 142 -4.63 -8.10 1.04
C ASP A 142 -4.06 -7.37 2.27
N SER A 143 -4.77 -7.54 3.38
CA SER A 143 -4.39 -7.04 4.69
C SER A 143 -3.02 -7.53 5.14
N ASN A 144 -2.70 -8.80 4.90
CA ASN A 144 -1.48 -9.42 5.41
C ASN A 144 -0.26 -8.84 4.68
N PHE A 145 -0.38 -8.66 3.36
CA PHE A 145 0.63 -7.98 2.56
C PHE A 145 0.86 -6.54 3.03
N ILE A 146 -0.21 -5.73 3.14
CA ILE A 146 -0.10 -4.31 3.52
C ILE A 146 0.51 -4.16 4.93
N LEU A 147 0.09 -4.99 5.88
CA LEU A 147 0.64 -4.99 7.23
C LEU A 147 2.11 -5.45 7.26
N SER A 148 2.48 -6.44 6.44
CA SER A 148 3.87 -6.89 6.32
C SER A 148 4.77 -5.79 5.78
N VAL A 149 4.36 -5.10 4.71
CA VAL A 149 5.10 -3.97 4.14
C VAL A 149 5.21 -2.82 5.15
N PHE A 150 4.11 -2.48 5.83
CA PHE A 150 4.13 -1.44 6.87
C PHE A 150 5.08 -1.79 8.02
N SER A 151 5.04 -3.02 8.51
CA SER A 151 5.97 -3.48 9.56
C SER A 151 7.42 -3.42 9.09
N GLY A 152 7.69 -3.77 7.83
CA GLY A 152 9.04 -3.64 7.24
C GLY A 152 9.55 -2.21 7.26
N VAL A 153 8.72 -1.24 6.88
CA VAL A 153 9.06 0.20 6.91
C VAL A 153 9.34 0.68 8.33
N VAL A 154 8.53 0.27 9.31
CA VAL A 154 8.72 0.65 10.72
C VAL A 154 10.02 0.05 11.27
N SER A 155 10.31 -1.23 11.00
CA SER A 155 11.56 -1.87 11.43
C SER A 155 12.80 -1.20 10.80
N PHE A 156 12.74 -0.84 9.52
CA PHE A 156 13.83 -0.11 8.86
C PHE A 156 14.02 1.28 9.48
N SER A 157 12.93 1.98 9.78
CA SER A 157 12.99 3.29 10.45
C SER A 157 13.62 3.17 11.84
N ALA A 158 13.26 2.13 12.60
CA ALA A 158 13.86 1.85 13.90
C ALA A 158 15.37 1.56 13.80
N LEU A 159 15.81 0.85 12.74
CA LEU A 159 17.23 0.61 12.47
C LEU A 159 17.99 1.93 12.27
N ILE A 160 17.44 2.86 11.47
CA ILE A 160 18.06 4.18 11.25
C ILE A 160 18.19 4.94 12.58
N VAL A 161 17.11 4.97 13.37
CA VAL A 161 17.12 5.64 14.68
C VAL A 161 18.15 5.01 15.62
N ALA A 162 18.25 3.67 15.63
CA ALA A 162 19.25 2.95 16.42
C ALA A 162 20.69 3.29 15.99
N LEU A 163 20.97 3.37 14.69
CA LEU A 163 22.27 3.79 14.17
C LEU A 163 22.61 5.22 14.60
N ILE A 164 21.66 6.16 14.52
CA ILE A 164 21.86 7.54 14.95
C ILE A 164 22.14 7.61 16.45
N ALA A 165 21.39 6.85 17.27
CA ALA A 165 21.58 6.80 18.70
C ALA A 165 22.95 6.22 19.08
N LEU A 166 23.40 5.17 18.39
CA LEU A 166 24.73 4.58 18.58
C LEU A 166 25.84 5.60 18.26
N LEU A 167 25.74 6.30 17.13
CA LEU A 167 26.73 7.30 16.72
C LEU A 167 26.78 8.50 17.67
N LYS A 168 25.65 8.87 18.30
CA LYS A 168 25.59 9.94 19.31
C LYS A 168 26.03 9.48 20.70
N GLY A 169 25.79 8.22 21.07
CA GLY A 169 26.13 7.67 22.39
C GLY A 169 27.58 7.18 22.53
N VAL A 170 28.31 7.09 21.42
CA VAL A 170 29.75 6.78 21.37
C VAL A 170 30.61 8.07 21.32
N ALA A 171 29.98 9.24 21.40
CA ALA A 171 30.64 10.54 21.58
C ALA A 171 30.60 10.99 23.05
#